data_AF-A0A914WGX2-F1
#
_entry.id   AF-A0A914WGX2-F1
#
_cell.length_a   1.000
_cell.length_b   1.000
_cell.length_c   1.000
_cell.angle_alpha   90.00
_cell.angle_beta   90.00
_cell.angle_gamma   90.00
#
_symmetry.space_group_name_H-M   'P 1'
#
loop_
_entity.id
_entity.type
_entity.pdbx_description
1 polymer ?
#
loop_
_entity_poly.entity_id
_entity_poly.type
_entity_poly.pdbx_seq_one_letter_code
_entity_poly.pdbx_strand_id
1 'polypeptide(L)'
;MFARRCLGFSSRNPCLLVCSRRFEQTVGGNPGCRRQQSPSGGESTESVSPLSGDVLGKYAKLHWDDSITRDDPEVQRLKKELLEGSRAALASAITLVESKNPTKRARGNHLLSEILAVERQKLAQQGTDALIFRVGISGSPGVGKSTFIEALGMELIQKHGKKVAVLTVDPTSQTTGGSILGDLTRMNELSRNPRAYIRQSPTSGSLGGVTRGIHEAVILCEGAGYDVVLIETVGVGQSEISVAGMVDLFCLLVGPGHGDELQGVKRGVMELSDLLVVTKSDGELEPKAKITQADYISALKYLRPRKEHWKPKVLRASVFKPDTVSQVWDAMEEFRVTATKNGALLAGRNEQLTMWMWNHVKDELMNVFQHHPDVVKKAPFLEREVRRGLRTPGLAAEVLIRTFFGL
;
A
#
# COMPACT_ATOMS: atom_id res chain seq x y z
N MET A 1 22.86 28.35 26.61
CA MET A 1 24.19 27.94 26.10
C MET A 1 24.24 26.41 26.19
N PHE A 2 23.83 25.70 25.13
CA PHE A 2 24.69 25.14 24.06
C PHE A 2 25.58 23.97 24.50
N ALA A 3 25.21 22.74 24.09
CA ALA A 3 26.05 21.66 23.50
C ALA A 3 25.39 20.28 23.74
N ARG A 4 24.64 19.77 22.74
CA ARG A 4 25.06 18.71 21.79
C ARG A 4 25.31 17.33 22.42
N ARG A 5 24.29 16.45 22.35
CA ARG A 5 24.48 14.99 22.24
C ARG A 5 24.07 14.56 20.84
N CYS A 6 25.08 14.13 20.07
CA CYS A 6 24.92 13.55 18.75
C CYS A 6 24.37 12.12 18.83
N LEU A 7 23.55 11.82 17.84
CA LEU A 7 22.94 10.55 17.49
C LEU A 7 24.01 9.48 17.20
N GLY A 8 23.83 8.28 17.77
CA GLY A 8 24.52 7.06 17.40
C GLY A 8 23.57 6.13 16.65
N PHE A 9 23.63 6.15 15.31
CA PHE A 9 23.06 5.11 14.44
C PHE A 9 23.92 3.85 14.55
N SER A 10 23.32 2.71 14.86
CA SER A 10 23.95 1.40 14.87
C SER A 10 23.44 0.58 13.68
N SER A 11 24.20 0.56 12.59
CA SER A 11 24.16 -0.50 11.58
C SER A 11 25.41 -1.37 11.76
N ARG A 12 25.23 -2.67 12.02
CA ARG A 12 26.29 -3.68 12.00
C ARG A 12 26.02 -4.63 10.84
N ASN A 13 26.91 -4.61 9.86
CA ASN A 13 27.19 -5.73 8.96
C ASN A 13 28.71 -5.67 8.65
N PRO A 14 29.54 -6.60 9.16
CA PRO A 14 30.96 -6.64 8.86
C PRO A 14 31.24 -7.78 7.87
N CYS A 15 31.59 -7.46 6.63
CA CYS A 15 32.32 -8.37 5.75
C CYS A 15 32.79 -7.59 4.51
N LEU A 16 33.94 -6.91 4.61
CA LEU A 16 34.78 -6.50 3.48
C LEU A 16 36.03 -5.81 4.01
N LEU A 17 37.09 -6.59 4.20
CA LEU A 17 38.50 -6.21 4.22
C LEU A 17 39.22 -7.52 4.56
N VAL A 18 39.94 -8.16 3.64
CA VAL A 18 41.38 -7.99 3.42
C VAL A 18 41.71 -8.90 2.23
N CYS A 19 42.41 -8.40 1.20
CA CYS A 19 43.75 -8.88 0.85
C CYS A 19 44.25 -8.20 -0.43
N SER A 20 45.23 -7.31 -0.26
CA SER A 20 46.08 -6.81 -1.33
C SER A 20 47.53 -7.06 -0.93
N ARG A 21 48.24 -7.87 -1.72
CA ARG A 21 49.65 -7.75 -2.16
C ARG A 21 50.43 -9.09 -2.16
N ARG A 22 51.13 -9.25 -3.29
CA ARG A 22 52.38 -9.98 -3.56
C ARG A 22 52.32 -11.51 -3.63
N PHE A 23 52.59 -12.03 -4.82
CA PHE A 23 53.82 -12.79 -5.06
C PHE A 23 54.28 -12.60 -6.52
N GLU A 24 55.56 -12.29 -6.67
CA GLU A 24 56.31 -12.10 -7.92
C GLU A 24 57.02 -13.40 -8.31
N GLN A 25 57.19 -13.59 -9.62
CA GLN A 25 58.20 -14.40 -10.34
C GLN A 25 58.11 -15.94 -10.30
N THR A 26 57.97 -16.56 -11.49
CA THR A 26 59.05 -17.32 -12.15
C THR A 26 58.72 -17.66 -13.63
N VAL A 27 59.56 -17.12 -14.51
CA VAL A 27 60.18 -17.61 -15.77
C VAL A 27 59.65 -18.88 -16.47
N GLY A 28 59.48 -18.78 -17.80
CA GLY A 28 59.54 -19.92 -18.73
C GLY A 28 59.09 -19.55 -20.16
N GLY A 29 60.03 -19.18 -21.04
CA GLY A 29 59.75 -18.85 -22.44
C GLY A 29 59.83 -20.06 -23.40
N ASN A 30 59.15 -19.95 -24.55
CA ASN A 30 59.71 -20.32 -25.85
C ASN A 30 58.88 -19.70 -27.01
N PRO A 31 59.48 -19.36 -28.16
CA PRO A 31 58.87 -18.55 -29.21
C PRO A 31 58.36 -19.36 -30.41
N GLY A 32 57.46 -18.74 -31.18
CA GLY A 32 57.28 -19.04 -32.61
C GLY A 32 55.89 -19.52 -33.00
N CYS A 33 55.13 -18.69 -33.72
CA CYS A 33 54.82 -18.98 -35.13
C CYS A 33 54.15 -17.79 -35.85
N ARG A 34 54.87 -17.33 -36.87
CA ARG A 34 54.49 -16.68 -38.14
C ARG A 34 53.17 -15.89 -38.30
N ARG A 35 53.41 -14.66 -38.76
CA ARG A 35 52.59 -13.82 -39.63
C ARG A 35 51.80 -14.61 -40.69
N GLN A 36 50.52 -14.30 -40.82
CA GLN A 36 49.83 -14.19 -42.10
C GLN A 36 49.09 -12.85 -42.16
N GLN A 37 49.42 -12.08 -43.19
CA GLN A 37 48.74 -10.86 -43.60
C GLN A 37 47.60 -11.20 -44.56
N SER A 38 46.54 -10.38 -44.51
CA SER A 38 45.67 -9.87 -45.59
C SER A 38 44.15 -10.07 -45.34
N PRO A 39 43.26 -9.25 -45.93
CA PRO A 39 43.43 -7.92 -46.52
C PRO A 39 42.55 -6.82 -45.88
N SER A 40 42.92 -5.60 -46.20
CA SER A 40 42.18 -4.35 -46.05
C SER A 40 40.70 -4.44 -46.45
N GLY A 41 39.81 -4.34 -45.46
CA GLY A 41 38.43 -3.92 -45.64
C GLY A 41 38.29 -2.55 -44.97
N GLY A 42 37.89 -1.54 -45.74
CA GLY A 42 37.68 -0.18 -45.23
C GLY A 42 36.63 -0.19 -44.13
N GLU A 43 37.06 0.03 -42.89
CA GLU A 43 36.19 0.49 -41.82
C GLU A 43 35.81 1.94 -42.17
N SER A 44 34.66 2.08 -42.82
CA SER A 44 33.87 3.29 -42.69
C SER A 44 33.57 3.42 -41.20
N THR A 45 34.41 4.20 -40.52
CA THR A 45 34.11 4.79 -39.24
C THR A 45 32.91 5.71 -39.45
N GLU A 46 31.71 5.12 -39.51
CA GLU A 46 30.51 5.79 -39.06
C GLU A 46 30.80 6.13 -37.60
N SER A 47 31.24 7.37 -37.40
CA SER A 47 31.24 8.03 -36.13
C SER A 47 29.85 7.83 -35.54
N VAL A 48 29.73 6.86 -34.62
CA VAL A 48 28.58 6.77 -33.74
C VAL A 48 28.57 8.08 -32.99
N SER A 49 27.73 9.01 -33.47
CA SER A 49 27.48 10.25 -32.78
C SER A 49 27.15 9.87 -31.33
N PRO A 50 27.76 10.49 -30.32
CA PRO A 50 27.27 10.28 -28.96
C PRO A 50 25.79 10.65 -29.00
N LEU A 51 24.92 9.77 -28.49
CA LEU A 51 23.51 10.06 -28.23
C LEU A 51 23.45 11.28 -27.30
N SER A 52 23.62 12.46 -27.89
CA SER A 52 23.76 13.77 -27.28
C SER A 52 22.42 14.46 -27.46
N GLY A 53 21.43 13.86 -26.83
CA GLY A 53 20.14 14.45 -26.59
C GLY A 53 19.70 13.92 -25.25
N ASP A 54 19.12 14.78 -24.42
CA ASP A 54 18.49 14.43 -23.15
C ASP A 54 17.29 13.48 -23.39
N VAL A 55 17.56 12.23 -23.77
CA VAL A 55 16.55 11.21 -24.09
C VAL A 55 15.72 10.93 -22.85
N LEU A 56 16.38 10.84 -21.68
CA LEU A 56 15.71 10.64 -20.41
C LEU A 56 14.85 11.84 -20.01
N GLY A 57 15.31 13.08 -20.17
CA GLY A 57 14.49 14.25 -19.86
C GLY A 57 13.35 14.48 -20.86
N LYS A 58 13.52 14.13 -22.14
CA LYS A 58 12.40 14.10 -23.10
C LYS A 58 11.38 13.02 -22.77
N TYR A 59 11.85 11.83 -22.39
CA TYR A 59 10.99 10.71 -21.98
C TYR A 59 10.26 11.01 -20.66
N ALA A 60 10.91 11.69 -19.71
CA ALA A 60 10.31 12.09 -18.44
C ALA A 60 9.05 12.97 -18.63
N LYS A 61 9.06 13.88 -19.60
CA LYS A 61 7.89 14.74 -19.92
C LYS A 61 6.65 13.97 -20.39
N LEU A 62 6.77 12.68 -20.72
CA LEU A 62 5.62 11.82 -21.04
C LEU A 62 4.92 11.27 -19.79
N HIS A 63 5.59 11.30 -18.63
CA HIS A 63 5.10 10.72 -17.36
C HIS A 63 4.68 11.78 -16.35
N TRP A 64 5.25 12.98 -16.43
CA TRP A 64 4.94 14.10 -15.54
C TRP A 64 4.49 15.33 -16.32
N ASP A 65 3.43 15.96 -15.84
CA ASP A 65 2.91 17.22 -16.38
C ASP A 65 3.20 18.35 -15.38
N ASP A 66 4.30 19.06 -15.61
CA ASP A 66 4.76 20.16 -14.77
C ASP A 66 4.04 21.49 -15.08
N SER A 67 3.10 21.51 -16.03
CA SER A 67 2.33 22.72 -16.37
C SER A 67 1.21 23.00 -15.37
N ILE A 68 0.75 21.96 -14.66
CA ILE A 68 -0.25 22.10 -13.60
C ILE A 68 0.39 22.74 -12.38
N THR A 69 -0.31 23.70 -11.80
CA THR A 69 0.12 24.39 -10.59
C THR A 69 -0.95 24.27 -9.51
N ARG A 70 -0.61 24.72 -8.29
CA ARG A 70 -1.58 24.79 -7.18
C ARG A 70 -2.79 25.66 -7.51
N ASP A 71 -2.63 26.66 -8.38
CA ASP A 71 -3.65 27.64 -8.73
C ASP A 71 -4.53 27.18 -9.92
N ASP A 72 -4.38 25.92 -10.38
CA ASP A 72 -5.24 25.32 -11.40
C ASP A 72 -6.73 25.42 -10.99
N PRO A 73 -7.62 25.92 -11.87
CA PRO A 73 -9.03 26.15 -11.52
C PRO A 73 -9.77 24.90 -11.07
N GLU A 74 -9.45 23.73 -11.63
CA GLU A 74 -10.07 22.47 -11.26
C GLU A 74 -9.61 22.03 -9.86
N VAL A 75 -8.32 22.21 -9.55
CA VAL A 75 -7.77 21.94 -8.21
C VAL A 75 -8.45 22.80 -7.14
N GLN A 76 -8.55 24.12 -7.38
CA GLN A 76 -9.18 25.04 -6.42
C GLN A 76 -10.67 24.77 -6.23
N ARG A 77 -11.38 24.47 -7.33
CA ARG A 77 -12.80 24.09 -7.27
C ARG A 77 -13.01 22.81 -6.45
N LEU A 78 -12.26 21.76 -6.75
CA LEU A 78 -12.37 20.48 -6.04
C LEU A 78 -11.96 20.60 -4.58
N LYS A 79 -10.92 21.37 -4.25
CA LYS A 79 -10.53 21.67 -2.87
C LYS A 79 -11.70 22.24 -2.09
N LYS A 80 -12.34 23.29 -2.61
CA LYS A 80 -13.48 23.94 -1.95
C LYS A 80 -14.64 22.96 -1.73
N GLU A 81 -15.11 22.32 -2.79
CA GLU A 81 -16.25 21.39 -2.73
C GLU A 81 -15.96 20.19 -1.81
N LEU A 82 -14.73 19.69 -1.80
CA LEU A 82 -14.31 18.58 -0.93
C LEU A 82 -14.34 18.98 0.54
N LEU A 83 -13.81 20.16 0.90
CA LEU A 83 -13.84 20.69 2.27
C LEU A 83 -15.28 20.98 2.74
N GLU A 84 -16.20 21.31 1.82
CA GLU A 84 -17.63 21.43 2.09
C GLU A 84 -18.33 20.06 2.26
N GLY A 85 -17.60 18.95 2.07
CA GLY A 85 -18.08 17.59 2.28
C GLY A 85 -18.80 16.97 1.08
N SER A 86 -18.62 17.52 -0.13
CA SER A 86 -19.25 17.02 -1.36
C SER A 86 -18.76 15.61 -1.72
N ARG A 87 -19.69 14.64 -1.75
CA ARG A 87 -19.42 13.25 -2.17
C ARG A 87 -18.99 13.16 -3.64
N ALA A 88 -19.52 14.02 -4.50
CA ALA A 88 -19.17 14.05 -5.92
C ALA A 88 -17.75 14.59 -6.13
N ALA A 89 -17.37 15.62 -5.37
CA ALA A 89 -16.01 16.14 -5.38
C ALA A 89 -15.01 15.11 -4.84
N LEU A 90 -15.34 14.42 -3.74
CA LEU A 90 -14.53 13.34 -3.20
C LEU A 90 -14.30 12.22 -4.24
N ALA A 91 -15.36 11.75 -4.90
CA ALA A 91 -15.22 10.74 -5.96
C ALA A 91 -14.36 11.21 -7.14
N SER A 92 -14.52 12.47 -7.54
CA SER A 92 -13.72 13.07 -8.62
C SER A 92 -12.26 13.21 -8.22
N ALA A 93 -11.98 13.66 -6.99
CA ALA A 93 -10.65 13.77 -6.44
C ALA A 93 -9.93 12.41 -6.36
N ILE A 94 -10.62 11.37 -5.87
CA ILE A 94 -10.10 10.00 -5.85
C ILE A 94 -9.79 9.52 -7.28
N THR A 95 -10.65 9.83 -8.25
CA THR A 95 -10.42 9.47 -9.66
C THR A 95 -9.20 10.17 -10.26
N LEU A 96 -8.89 11.41 -9.84
CA LEU A 96 -7.69 12.13 -10.29
C LEU A 96 -6.41 11.45 -9.79
N VAL A 97 -6.36 11.09 -8.51
CA VAL A 97 -5.17 10.46 -7.89
C VAL A 97 -4.95 9.03 -8.38
N GLU A 98 -6.03 8.29 -8.67
CA GLU A 98 -5.97 6.96 -9.28
C GLU A 98 -5.58 6.98 -10.78
N SER A 99 -5.55 8.16 -11.42
CA SER A 99 -5.35 8.26 -12.86
C SER A 99 -3.91 7.99 -13.31
N LYS A 100 -3.78 7.26 -14.42
CA LYS A 100 -2.50 7.11 -15.14
C LYS A 100 -2.18 8.29 -16.07
N ASN A 101 -3.13 9.17 -16.32
CA ASN A 101 -2.91 10.35 -17.16
C ASN A 101 -2.05 11.39 -16.41
N PRO A 102 -0.92 11.86 -16.98
CA PRO A 102 0.00 12.79 -16.30
C PRO A 102 -0.67 14.06 -15.78
N THR A 103 -1.52 14.70 -16.59
CA THR A 103 -2.24 15.93 -16.22
C THR A 103 -3.21 15.70 -15.07
N LYS A 104 -4.03 14.64 -15.13
CA LYS A 104 -4.97 14.30 -14.05
C LYS A 104 -4.23 13.97 -12.75
N ARG A 105 -3.14 13.22 -12.86
CA ARG A 105 -2.28 12.86 -11.73
C ARG A 105 -1.64 14.10 -11.10
N ALA A 106 -1.13 15.04 -11.91
CA ALA A 106 -0.56 16.29 -11.42
C ALA A 106 -1.60 17.13 -10.65
N ARG A 107 -2.83 17.25 -11.18
CA ARG A 107 -3.95 17.89 -10.46
C ARG A 107 -4.27 17.19 -9.14
N GLY A 108 -4.34 15.85 -9.15
CA GLY A 108 -4.55 15.06 -7.94
C GLY A 108 -3.47 15.30 -6.89
N ASN A 109 -2.20 15.34 -7.28
CA ASN A 109 -1.07 15.61 -6.39
C ASN A 109 -1.14 17.02 -5.78
N HIS A 110 -1.45 18.05 -6.57
CA HIS A 110 -1.64 19.40 -6.06
C HIS A 110 -2.82 19.49 -5.10
N LEU A 111 -3.95 18.85 -5.43
CA LEU A 111 -5.11 18.77 -4.53
C LEU A 111 -4.74 18.11 -3.19
N LEU A 112 -4.06 16.96 -3.21
CA LEU A 112 -3.58 16.28 -2.00
C LEU A 112 -2.67 17.19 -1.16
N SER A 113 -1.76 17.92 -1.79
CA SER A 113 -0.87 18.86 -1.09
C SER A 113 -1.64 19.95 -0.35
N GLU A 114 -2.66 20.51 -1.00
CA GLU A 114 -3.54 21.53 -0.41
C GLU A 114 -4.37 20.95 0.77
N ILE A 115 -4.93 19.75 0.62
CA ILE A 115 -5.67 19.08 1.70
C ILE A 115 -4.74 18.74 2.87
N LEU A 116 -3.54 18.22 2.62
CA LEU A 116 -2.54 17.97 3.67
C LEU A 116 -2.17 19.23 4.43
N ALA A 117 -2.11 20.39 3.76
CA ALA A 117 -1.84 21.66 4.43
C ALA A 117 -2.97 22.05 5.39
N VAL A 118 -4.23 21.86 4.99
CA VAL A 118 -5.41 22.11 5.84
C VAL A 118 -5.44 21.13 7.02
N GLU A 119 -5.26 19.83 6.79
CA GLU A 119 -5.29 18.83 7.85
C GLU A 119 -4.15 19.01 8.86
N ARG A 120 -2.96 19.45 8.42
CA ARG A 120 -1.86 19.81 9.32
C ARG A 120 -2.22 20.99 10.23
N GLN A 121 -2.92 22.00 9.71
CA GLN A 121 -3.39 23.12 10.52
C GLN A 121 -4.45 22.67 11.53
N LYS A 122 -5.39 21.84 11.10
CA LYS A 122 -6.43 21.26 11.96
C LYS A 122 -5.81 20.42 13.09
N LEU A 123 -4.86 19.55 12.78
CA LEU A 123 -4.10 18.76 13.76
C LEU A 123 -3.36 19.66 14.77
N ALA A 124 -2.76 20.77 14.32
CA ALA A 124 -2.08 21.71 15.20
C ALA A 124 -3.04 22.43 16.17
N GLN A 125 -4.28 22.69 15.74
CA GLN A 125 -5.28 23.41 16.54
C GLN A 125 -6.08 22.49 17.48
N GLN A 126 -6.44 21.29 17.02
CA GLN A 126 -7.38 20.38 17.69
C GLN A 126 -6.68 19.14 18.28
N GLY A 127 -5.39 18.95 17.99
CA GLY A 127 -4.64 17.77 18.41
C GLY A 127 -5.06 16.50 17.69
N THR A 128 -4.68 15.36 18.27
CA THR A 128 -4.88 14.02 17.68
C THR A 128 -6.34 13.62 17.48
N ASP A 129 -7.29 14.32 18.12
CA ASP A 129 -8.72 14.07 17.95
C ASP A 129 -9.26 14.55 16.59
N ALA A 130 -8.52 15.41 15.88
CA ALA A 130 -8.87 15.82 14.52
C ALA A 130 -8.60 14.74 13.46
N LEU A 131 -7.82 13.72 13.80
CA LEU A 131 -7.39 12.69 12.88
C LEU A 131 -8.53 11.72 12.57
N ILE A 132 -8.70 11.39 11.28
CA ILE A 132 -9.58 10.29 10.87
C ILE A 132 -9.08 8.97 11.47
N PHE A 133 -9.96 8.10 11.99
CA PHE A 133 -9.54 6.78 12.46
C PHE A 133 -9.52 5.76 11.32
N ARG A 134 -8.36 5.13 11.09
CA ARG A 134 -8.11 4.22 9.95
C ARG A 134 -8.17 2.77 10.43
N VAL A 135 -9.18 2.02 10.01
CA VAL A 135 -9.39 0.63 10.43
C VAL A 135 -9.32 -0.30 9.23
N GLY A 136 -8.37 -1.23 9.22
CA GLY A 136 -8.28 -2.28 8.22
C GLY A 136 -9.11 -3.48 8.64
N ILE A 137 -9.93 -4.03 7.76
CA ILE A 137 -10.77 -5.20 8.02
C ILE A 137 -10.45 -6.27 6.99
N SER A 138 -9.98 -7.42 7.47
CA SER A 138 -9.69 -8.59 6.65
C SER A 138 -10.41 -9.82 7.18
N GLY A 139 -10.45 -10.88 6.38
CA GLY A 139 -11.01 -12.17 6.74
C GLY A 139 -11.30 -13.00 5.49
N SER A 140 -11.33 -14.32 5.66
CA SER A 140 -11.56 -15.28 4.58
C SER A 140 -12.88 -15.00 3.83
N PRO A 141 -12.97 -15.36 2.53
CA PRO A 141 -14.24 -15.32 1.82
C PRO A 141 -15.35 -16.07 2.59
N GLY A 142 -16.56 -15.50 2.67
CA GLY A 142 -17.69 -16.11 3.37
C GLY A 142 -17.74 -15.91 4.88
N VAL A 143 -16.74 -15.27 5.50
CA VAL A 143 -16.72 -14.98 6.95
C VAL A 143 -17.80 -13.97 7.40
N GLY A 144 -18.48 -13.30 6.46
CA GLY A 144 -19.49 -12.28 6.76
C GLY A 144 -18.92 -10.86 6.86
N LYS A 145 -17.79 -10.59 6.19
CA LYS A 145 -17.07 -9.31 6.27
C LYS A 145 -17.89 -8.11 5.81
N SER A 146 -18.46 -8.12 4.60
CA SER A 146 -19.26 -7.00 4.11
C SER A 146 -20.51 -6.76 4.97
N THR A 147 -21.16 -7.82 5.46
CA THR A 147 -22.29 -7.74 6.40
C THR A 147 -21.87 -7.13 7.74
N PHE A 148 -20.69 -7.49 8.24
CA PHE A 148 -20.12 -6.91 9.45
C PHE A 148 -19.77 -5.43 9.27
N ILE A 149 -19.16 -5.06 8.13
CA ILE A 149 -18.83 -3.67 7.78
C ILE A 149 -20.09 -2.81 7.68
N GLU A 150 -21.16 -3.32 7.07
CA GLU A 150 -22.46 -2.63 7.04
C GLU A 150 -23.00 -2.39 8.46
N ALA A 151 -23.07 -3.44 9.29
CA ALA A 151 -23.55 -3.33 10.66
C ALA A 151 -22.71 -2.34 11.50
N LEU A 152 -21.38 -2.41 11.40
CA LEU A 152 -20.47 -1.49 12.08
C LEU A 152 -20.61 -0.06 11.56
N GLY A 153 -20.71 0.14 10.25
CA GLY A 153 -20.89 1.46 9.65
C GLY A 153 -22.20 2.12 10.08
N MET A 154 -23.29 1.33 10.13
CA MET A 154 -24.59 1.82 10.61
C MET A 154 -24.56 2.15 12.10
N GLU A 155 -23.93 1.31 12.93
CA GLU A 155 -23.70 1.58 14.36
C GLU A 155 -22.97 2.92 14.58
N LEU A 156 -21.86 3.13 13.85
CA LEU A 156 -21.07 4.36 13.92
C LEU A 156 -21.89 5.61 13.54
N ILE A 157 -22.73 5.50 12.53
CA ILE A 157 -23.56 6.62 12.08
C ILE A 157 -24.70 6.89 13.05
N GLN A 158 -25.42 5.85 13.48
CA GLN A 158 -26.66 5.98 14.26
C GLN A 158 -26.40 6.27 15.73
N LYS A 159 -25.46 5.55 16.37
CA LYS A 159 -25.20 5.71 17.81
C LYS A 159 -24.11 6.72 18.12
N HIS A 160 -23.10 6.83 17.26
CA HIS A 160 -21.95 7.70 17.51
C HIS A 160 -21.94 8.96 16.65
N GLY A 161 -22.92 9.13 15.74
CA GLY A 161 -23.05 10.32 14.90
C GLY A 161 -21.83 10.56 14.01
N LYS A 162 -21.13 9.50 13.58
CA LYS A 162 -19.92 9.58 12.76
C LYS A 162 -20.24 9.64 11.26
N LYS A 163 -19.31 10.17 10.47
CA LYS A 163 -19.28 10.09 9.01
C LYS A 163 -18.26 9.02 8.61
N VAL A 164 -18.70 7.99 7.87
CA VAL A 164 -17.93 6.76 7.63
C VAL A 164 -17.59 6.58 6.16
N ALA A 165 -16.31 6.39 5.85
CA ALA A 165 -15.86 5.99 4.52
C ALA A 165 -15.51 4.50 4.52
N VAL A 166 -15.87 3.78 3.45
CA VAL A 166 -15.48 2.39 3.21
C VAL A 166 -14.72 2.32 1.90
N LEU A 167 -13.45 1.91 1.96
CA LEU A 167 -12.57 1.74 0.82
C LEU A 167 -12.28 0.25 0.65
N THR A 168 -12.66 -0.34 -0.48
CA THR A 168 -12.43 -1.78 -0.71
C THR A 168 -11.25 -2.00 -1.64
N VAL A 169 -10.47 -3.04 -1.33
CA VAL A 169 -9.21 -3.41 -1.97
C VAL A 169 -9.36 -4.78 -2.62
N ASP A 170 -9.59 -4.81 -3.93
CA ASP A 170 -9.76 -6.06 -4.68
C ASP A 170 -8.62 -6.29 -5.69
N PRO A 171 -7.60 -7.11 -5.36
CA PRO A 171 -6.47 -7.44 -6.23
C PRO A 171 -6.89 -8.11 -7.56
N THR A 172 -8.09 -8.69 -7.65
CA THR A 172 -8.56 -9.40 -8.85
C THR A 172 -9.13 -8.50 -9.94
N SER A 173 -9.33 -7.20 -9.64
CA SER A 173 -9.87 -6.22 -10.59
C SER A 173 -8.97 -5.95 -11.82
N GLN A 174 -7.76 -6.51 -11.87
CA GLN A 174 -6.84 -6.40 -13.02
C GLN A 174 -7.40 -7.00 -14.31
N THR A 175 -8.18 -8.09 -14.24
CA THR A 175 -8.75 -8.75 -15.42
C THR A 175 -10.07 -8.15 -15.87
N THR A 176 -10.79 -7.45 -15.00
CA THR A 176 -12.14 -6.92 -15.28
C THR A 176 -12.19 -5.41 -15.48
N GLY A 177 -11.06 -4.69 -15.32
CA GLY A 177 -11.00 -3.24 -15.50
C GLY A 177 -11.62 -2.44 -14.36
N GLY A 178 -11.78 -3.05 -13.18
CA GLY A 178 -12.53 -2.50 -12.05
C GLY A 178 -13.99 -2.90 -12.11
N SER A 179 -14.44 -3.69 -11.13
CA SER A 179 -15.88 -3.88 -10.92
C SER A 179 -16.44 -2.60 -10.31
N ILE A 180 -17.36 -1.93 -11.02
CA ILE A 180 -18.00 -0.69 -10.57
C ILE A 180 -19.16 -0.98 -9.58
N LEU A 181 -19.69 -2.21 -9.56
CA LEU A 181 -21.00 -2.51 -8.96
C LEU A 181 -21.04 -3.76 -8.06
N GLY A 182 -19.99 -4.60 -8.06
CA GLY A 182 -20.05 -5.95 -7.49
C GLY A 182 -20.33 -6.01 -5.99
N ASP A 183 -19.64 -5.20 -5.17
CA ASP A 183 -19.78 -5.24 -3.70
C ASP A 183 -20.78 -4.23 -3.14
N LEU A 184 -21.19 -3.22 -3.90
CA LEU A 184 -22.23 -2.26 -3.46
C LEU A 184 -23.57 -2.97 -3.18
N THR A 185 -23.82 -4.12 -3.81
CA THR A 185 -25.01 -4.96 -3.56
C THR A 185 -25.01 -5.66 -2.20
N ARG A 186 -23.85 -5.75 -1.53
CA ARG A 186 -23.69 -6.40 -0.21
C ARG A 186 -23.83 -5.44 0.98
N MET A 187 -23.77 -4.13 0.73
CA MET A 187 -23.90 -3.07 1.74
C MET A 187 -25.02 -2.10 1.33
N ASN A 188 -26.25 -2.62 1.26
CA ASN A 188 -27.43 -1.90 0.74
C ASN A 188 -27.89 -0.73 1.63
N GLU A 189 -27.88 -0.87 2.94
CA GLU A 189 -28.32 0.19 3.85
C GLU A 189 -27.24 1.27 3.96
N LEU A 190 -25.99 0.85 4.14
CA LEU A 190 -24.88 1.77 4.31
C LEU A 190 -24.65 2.60 3.04
N SER A 191 -24.76 2.01 1.85
CA SER A 191 -24.56 2.73 0.58
C SER A 191 -25.57 3.86 0.35
N ARG A 192 -26.79 3.74 0.89
CA ARG A 192 -27.86 4.74 0.80
C ARG A 192 -27.74 5.84 1.86
N ASN A 193 -26.95 5.62 2.91
CA ASN A 193 -26.81 6.59 3.98
C ASN A 193 -26.02 7.83 3.51
N PRO A 194 -26.53 9.07 3.69
CA PRO A 194 -25.82 10.27 3.26
C PRO A 194 -24.51 10.52 4.02
N ARG A 195 -24.36 9.96 5.23
CA ARG A 195 -23.14 10.04 6.06
C ARG A 195 -22.12 8.95 5.75
N ALA A 196 -22.44 8.05 4.82
CA ALA A 196 -21.53 7.02 4.35
C ALA A 196 -20.99 7.33 2.95
N TYR A 197 -19.77 6.90 2.67
CA TYR A 197 -19.19 6.87 1.33
C TYR A 197 -18.51 5.54 1.11
N ILE A 198 -18.82 4.88 0.00
CA ILE A 198 -18.27 3.57 -0.35
C ILE A 198 -17.58 3.71 -1.70
N ARG A 199 -16.31 3.31 -1.77
CA ARG A 199 -15.51 3.31 -2.99
C ARG A 199 -14.78 1.99 -3.13
N GLN A 200 -14.98 1.34 -4.28
CA GLN A 200 -14.13 0.24 -4.70
C GLN A 200 -12.89 0.83 -5.37
N SER A 201 -11.70 0.52 -4.84
CA SER A 201 -10.44 0.97 -5.43
C SER A 201 -10.04 0.02 -6.56
N PRO A 202 -9.78 0.52 -7.78
CA PRO A 202 -9.27 -0.32 -8.86
C PRO A 202 -7.82 -0.72 -8.58
N THR A 203 -7.40 -1.88 -9.10
CA THR A 203 -5.99 -2.30 -9.05
C THR A 203 -5.25 -1.83 -10.29
N SER A 204 -4.10 -1.18 -10.11
CA SER A 204 -3.34 -0.62 -11.23
C SER A 204 -2.31 -1.57 -11.85
N GLY A 205 -2.42 -2.89 -11.66
CA GLY A 205 -1.55 -3.91 -12.27
C GLY A 205 -0.43 -4.46 -11.37
N SER A 206 -0.17 -3.84 -10.22
CA SER A 206 0.75 -4.34 -9.19
C SER A 206 0.15 -4.13 -7.79
N LEU A 207 0.51 -4.97 -6.82
CA LEU A 207 0.06 -4.82 -5.43
C LEU A 207 0.42 -3.44 -4.86
N GLY A 208 1.56 -2.85 -5.25
CA GLY A 208 1.99 -1.51 -4.82
C GLY A 208 1.18 -0.37 -5.43
N GLY A 209 0.69 -0.51 -6.65
CA GLY A 209 -0.16 0.50 -7.25
C GLY A 209 -1.58 0.55 -6.67
N VAL A 210 -2.05 -0.56 -6.10
CA VAL A 210 -3.30 -0.62 -5.31
C VAL A 210 -3.19 0.21 -4.04
N THR A 211 -2.06 0.10 -3.34
CA THR A 211 -1.85 0.76 -2.05
C THR A 211 -1.68 2.27 -2.22
N ARG A 212 -1.13 2.72 -3.35
CA ARG A 212 -1.02 4.15 -3.69
C ARG A 212 -2.36 4.86 -3.63
N GLY A 213 -3.34 4.40 -4.42
CA GLY A 213 -4.65 5.07 -4.53
C GLY A 213 -5.42 5.11 -3.20
N ILE A 214 -5.31 4.05 -2.38
CA ILE A 214 -6.00 3.99 -1.09
C ILE A 214 -5.44 5.01 -0.10
N HIS A 215 -4.12 5.14 0.00
CA HIS A 215 -3.52 6.11 0.91
C HIS A 215 -3.94 7.54 0.56
N GLU A 216 -3.88 7.89 -0.72
CA GLU A 216 -4.31 9.18 -1.25
C GLU A 216 -5.82 9.39 -1.00
N ALA A 217 -6.65 8.36 -1.20
CA ALA A 217 -8.07 8.40 -0.90
C ALA A 217 -8.37 8.61 0.60
N VAL A 218 -7.56 8.04 1.52
CA VAL A 218 -7.71 8.28 2.96
C VAL A 218 -7.50 9.76 3.30
N ILE A 219 -6.48 10.41 2.72
CA ILE A 219 -6.25 11.86 2.91
C ILE A 219 -7.43 12.67 2.38
N LEU A 220 -7.98 12.31 1.23
CA LEU A 220 -9.14 12.99 0.66
C LEU A 220 -10.40 12.79 1.51
N CYS A 221 -10.61 11.59 2.09
CA CYS A 221 -11.68 11.34 3.05
C CYS A 221 -11.50 12.18 4.32
N GLU A 222 -10.27 12.29 4.82
CA GLU A 222 -9.94 13.13 5.99
C GLU A 222 -10.32 14.60 5.72
N GLY A 223 -9.89 15.15 4.58
CA GLY A 223 -10.27 16.51 4.14
C GLY A 223 -11.76 16.70 3.90
N ALA A 224 -12.48 15.65 3.48
CA ALA A 224 -13.93 15.67 3.28
C ALA A 224 -14.74 15.53 4.59
N GLY A 225 -14.05 15.55 5.74
CA GLY A 225 -14.65 15.53 7.07
C GLY A 225 -15.19 14.17 7.48
N TYR A 226 -14.59 13.07 7.01
CA TYR A 226 -14.91 11.73 7.49
C TYR A 226 -14.19 11.45 8.82
N ASP A 227 -14.88 10.83 9.76
CA ASP A 227 -14.34 10.52 11.10
C ASP A 227 -13.66 9.16 11.14
N VAL A 228 -14.15 8.21 10.34
CA VAL A 228 -13.67 6.83 10.29
C VAL A 228 -13.55 6.39 8.84
N VAL A 229 -12.45 5.74 8.50
CA VAL A 229 -12.27 5.02 7.23
C VAL A 229 -12.05 3.54 7.50
N LEU A 230 -12.94 2.71 6.96
CA LEU A 230 -12.88 1.26 6.98
C LEU A 230 -12.27 0.78 5.67
N ILE A 231 -11.14 0.08 5.73
CA ILE A 231 -10.41 -0.43 4.56
C ILE A 231 -10.58 -1.94 4.50
N GLU A 232 -11.37 -2.43 3.53
CA GLU A 232 -11.65 -3.85 3.35
C GLU A 232 -10.66 -4.51 2.38
N THR A 233 -10.05 -5.64 2.74
CA THR A 233 -9.32 -6.47 1.79
C THR A 233 -10.13 -7.66 1.30
N VAL A 234 -10.09 -7.94 0.00
CA VAL A 234 -10.59 -9.22 -0.53
C VAL A 234 -9.57 -10.31 -0.17
N GLY A 235 -9.92 -11.16 0.82
CA GLY A 235 -9.04 -12.06 1.59
C GLY A 235 -8.34 -13.20 0.86
N VAL A 236 -7.69 -12.91 -0.27
CA VAL A 236 -6.85 -13.82 -1.05
C VAL A 236 -5.55 -13.11 -1.46
N GLY A 237 -4.52 -13.07 -0.60
CA GLY A 237 -3.18 -12.69 -1.07
C GLY A 237 -2.22 -12.10 -0.06
N GLN A 238 -1.53 -11.05 -0.53
CA GLN A 238 -0.54 -10.20 0.16
C GLN A 238 -1.13 -8.82 0.48
N SER A 239 -2.41 -8.61 0.17
CA SER A 239 -3.13 -7.35 0.39
C SER A 239 -3.29 -7.00 1.88
N GLU A 240 -3.34 -8.02 2.72
CA GLU A 240 -3.50 -7.94 4.16
C GLU A 240 -2.28 -7.28 4.82
N ILE A 241 -1.07 -7.65 4.37
CA ILE A 241 0.17 -7.03 4.85
C ILE A 241 0.21 -5.56 4.46
N SER A 242 -0.20 -5.27 3.23
CA SER A 242 -0.27 -3.91 2.71
C SER A 242 -1.25 -3.05 3.49
N VAL A 243 -2.46 -3.57 3.75
CA VAL A 243 -3.48 -2.86 4.54
C VAL A 243 -3.07 -2.72 6.00
N ALA A 244 -2.48 -3.74 6.61
CA ALA A 244 -1.94 -3.64 7.97
C ALA A 244 -0.78 -2.62 8.10
N GLY A 245 -0.10 -2.33 6.99
CA GLY A 245 0.88 -1.26 6.86
C GLY A 245 0.28 0.11 6.53
N MET A 246 -1.05 0.22 6.38
CA MET A 246 -1.72 1.48 6.04
C MET A 246 -2.73 2.04 7.06
N VAL A 247 -3.07 1.24 8.06
CA VAL A 247 -4.14 1.52 9.02
C VAL A 247 -3.61 1.74 10.43
N ASP A 248 -4.42 2.37 11.27
CA ASP A 248 -4.13 2.50 12.69
C ASP A 248 -4.37 1.17 13.40
N LEU A 249 -5.54 0.55 13.16
CA LEU A 249 -5.98 -0.71 13.74
C LEU A 249 -6.24 -1.75 12.63
N PHE A 250 -5.69 -2.95 12.76
CA PHE A 250 -6.00 -4.07 11.87
C PHE A 250 -6.91 -5.10 12.56
N CYS A 251 -8.13 -5.24 12.05
CA CYS A 251 -9.17 -6.15 12.52
C CYS A 251 -9.27 -7.38 11.61
N LEU A 252 -9.09 -8.57 12.17
CA LEU A 252 -9.23 -9.84 11.48
C LEU A 252 -10.55 -10.53 11.86
N LEU A 253 -11.39 -10.80 10.87
CA LEU A 253 -12.62 -11.56 11.03
C LEU A 253 -12.36 -13.05 10.76
N VAL A 254 -12.87 -13.91 11.66
CA VAL A 254 -12.79 -15.38 11.53
C VAL A 254 -14.17 -16.01 11.76
N GLY A 255 -14.42 -17.17 11.13
CA GLY A 255 -15.68 -17.89 11.27
C GLY A 255 -15.67 -18.90 12.43
N PRO A 256 -16.84 -19.28 13.00
CA PRO A 256 -16.92 -20.32 14.03
C PRO A 256 -16.58 -21.71 13.49
N GLY A 257 -15.96 -22.56 14.32
CA GLY A 257 -15.86 -24.00 14.06
C GLY A 257 -14.81 -24.40 13.01
N HIS A 258 -13.95 -23.47 12.60
CA HIS A 258 -12.85 -23.74 11.68
C HIS A 258 -11.57 -24.04 12.47
N GLY A 259 -11.58 -25.12 13.27
CA GLY A 259 -10.44 -25.55 14.10
C GLY A 259 -9.19 -25.91 13.30
N ASP A 260 -9.37 -26.41 12.07
CA ASP A 260 -8.27 -26.67 11.13
C ASP A 260 -7.78 -25.39 10.41
N GLU A 261 -8.55 -24.30 10.43
CA GLU A 261 -8.12 -23.02 9.86
C GLU A 261 -7.18 -22.22 10.76
N LEU A 262 -6.83 -22.69 11.96
CA LEU A 262 -5.65 -22.10 12.63
C LEU A 262 -4.38 -22.28 11.77
N GLN A 263 -4.37 -23.30 10.88
CA GLN A 263 -3.37 -23.44 9.81
C GLN A 263 -3.72 -22.64 8.53
N GLY A 264 -5.00 -22.33 8.29
CA GLY A 264 -5.51 -21.61 7.11
C GLY A 264 -5.47 -20.08 7.22
N VAL A 265 -5.61 -19.53 8.43
CA VAL A 265 -5.17 -18.17 8.76
C VAL A 265 -3.66 -18.21 8.72
N LYS A 266 -3.11 -17.80 7.58
CA LYS A 266 -1.65 -17.70 7.36
C LYS A 266 -1.04 -17.09 8.62
N ARG A 267 -0.10 -17.80 9.27
CA ARG A 267 0.62 -17.33 10.48
C ARG A 267 0.93 -15.82 10.44
N GLY A 268 1.37 -15.32 9.28
CA GLY A 268 1.69 -13.91 9.08
C GLY A 268 0.53 -12.89 9.14
N VAL A 269 -0.74 -13.26 8.95
CA VAL A 269 -1.88 -12.32 9.04
C VAL A 269 -2.37 -12.18 10.48
N MET A 270 -2.37 -13.27 11.25
CA MET A 270 -2.72 -13.25 12.67
C MET A 270 -1.75 -12.37 13.48
N GLU A 271 -0.45 -12.46 13.17
CA GLU A 271 0.61 -11.63 13.77
C GLU A 271 0.42 -10.11 13.52
N LEU A 272 -0.33 -9.75 12.49
CA LEU A 272 -0.62 -8.35 12.15
C LEU A 272 -1.89 -7.82 12.82
N SER A 273 -2.73 -8.69 13.42
CA SER A 273 -4.01 -8.32 14.00
C SER A 273 -3.90 -7.64 15.35
N ASP A 274 -4.50 -6.45 15.47
CA ASP A 274 -4.70 -5.74 16.74
C ASP A 274 -6.01 -6.18 17.40
N LEU A 275 -6.97 -6.65 16.60
CA LEU A 275 -8.27 -7.12 17.04
C LEU A 275 -8.70 -8.32 16.17
N LEU A 276 -9.19 -9.37 16.81
CA LEU A 276 -9.75 -10.53 16.14
C LEU A 276 -11.20 -10.70 16.55
N VAL A 277 -12.08 -10.90 15.57
CA VAL A 277 -13.52 -11.03 15.81
C VAL A 277 -14.01 -12.33 15.20
N VAL A 278 -14.51 -13.23 16.05
CA VAL A 278 -15.21 -14.43 15.62
C VAL A 278 -16.64 -14.02 15.25
N THR A 279 -16.94 -14.00 13.96
CA THR A 279 -18.25 -13.61 13.43
C THR A 279 -19.27 -14.76 13.59
N LYS A 280 -20.55 -14.51 13.27
CA LYS A 280 -21.62 -15.51 13.30
C LYS A 280 -21.77 -16.20 14.67
N SER A 281 -21.49 -15.49 15.77
CA SER A 281 -21.70 -15.99 17.13
C SER A 281 -23.18 -15.86 17.51
N ASP A 282 -24.00 -16.74 16.95
CA ASP A 282 -25.45 -16.80 17.13
C ASP A 282 -26.00 -18.19 16.82
N GLY A 283 -27.24 -18.44 17.25
CA GLY A 283 -27.94 -19.71 17.05
C GLY A 283 -27.09 -20.94 17.42
N GLU A 284 -27.07 -21.91 16.52
CA GLU A 284 -26.32 -23.17 16.66
C GLU A 284 -24.79 -23.00 16.56
N LEU A 285 -24.32 -21.86 16.05
CA LEU A 285 -22.89 -21.57 15.90
C LEU A 285 -22.28 -20.93 17.15
N GLU A 286 -23.10 -20.43 18.08
CA GLU A 286 -22.64 -19.80 19.33
C GLU A 286 -21.66 -20.68 20.16
N PRO A 287 -21.91 -21.99 20.38
CA PRO A 287 -20.96 -22.83 21.10
C PRO A 287 -19.63 -22.99 20.36
N LYS A 288 -19.67 -23.15 19.02
CA LYS A 288 -18.46 -23.25 18.19
C LYS A 288 -17.67 -21.94 18.19
N ALA A 289 -18.35 -20.80 18.20
CA ALA A 289 -17.73 -19.48 18.26
C ALA A 289 -16.98 -19.27 19.59
N LYS A 290 -17.53 -19.75 20.71
CA LYS A 290 -16.86 -19.71 22.03
C LYS A 290 -15.58 -20.54 22.06
N ILE A 291 -15.61 -21.75 21.50
CA ILE A 291 -14.42 -22.60 21.38
C ILE A 291 -13.36 -21.90 20.52
N THR A 292 -13.77 -21.43 19.33
CA THR A 292 -12.87 -20.71 18.40
C THR A 292 -12.23 -19.49 19.06
N GLN A 293 -13.01 -18.71 19.83
CA GLN A 293 -12.49 -17.57 20.59
C GLN A 293 -11.42 -18.01 21.59
N ALA A 294 -11.67 -19.08 22.36
CA ALA A 294 -10.72 -19.60 23.32
C ALA A 294 -9.41 -20.07 22.65
N ASP A 295 -9.51 -20.72 21.49
CA ASP A 295 -8.36 -21.18 20.71
C ASP A 295 -7.48 -20.02 20.25
N TYR A 296 -8.07 -18.95 19.69
CA TYR A 296 -7.32 -17.76 19.29
C TYR A 296 -6.73 -16.99 20.48
N ILE A 297 -7.46 -16.90 21.61
CA ILE A 297 -6.90 -16.33 22.85
C ILE A 297 -5.67 -17.13 23.30
N SER A 298 -5.74 -18.46 23.23
CA SER A 298 -4.62 -19.33 23.57
C SER A 298 -3.43 -19.11 22.63
N ALA A 299 -3.67 -19.06 21.32
CA ALA A 299 -2.64 -18.87 20.30
C ALA A 299 -1.93 -17.50 20.43
N LEU A 300 -2.68 -16.43 20.66
CA LEU A 300 -2.13 -15.07 20.77
C LEU A 300 -1.21 -14.87 21.99
N LYS A 301 -1.33 -15.70 23.05
CA LYS A 301 -0.43 -15.65 24.21
C LYS A 301 1.02 -15.97 23.85
N TYR A 302 1.23 -16.73 22.78
CA TYR A 302 2.57 -17.13 22.33
C TYR A 302 3.16 -16.16 21.30
N LEU A 303 2.38 -15.16 20.86
CA LEU A 303 2.83 -14.14 19.92
C LEU A 303 3.27 -12.88 20.67
N ARG A 304 4.36 -12.29 20.19
CA ARG A 304 4.77 -10.97 20.66
C ARG A 304 3.79 -9.93 20.11
N PRO A 305 3.21 -9.06 20.95
CA PRO A 305 2.38 -7.98 20.46
C PRO A 305 3.16 -7.09 19.49
N ARG A 306 2.54 -6.75 18.35
CA ARG A 306 3.11 -5.81 17.36
C ARG A 306 3.28 -4.41 17.95
N LYS A 307 2.34 -3.99 18.80
CA LYS A 307 2.37 -2.71 19.52
C LYS A 307 2.62 -2.97 20.99
N GLU A 308 3.66 -2.35 21.55
CA GLU A 308 4.11 -2.60 22.92
C GLU A 308 3.01 -2.38 23.98
N HIS A 309 2.15 -1.39 23.75
CA HIS A 309 1.12 -0.97 24.70
C HIS A 309 -0.28 -1.51 24.36
N TRP A 310 -0.41 -2.44 23.41
CA TRP A 310 -1.70 -3.04 23.08
C TRP A 310 -1.58 -4.56 22.98
N LYS A 311 -2.38 -5.26 23.78
CA LYS A 311 -2.52 -6.71 23.67
C LYS A 311 -3.69 -7.01 22.73
N PRO A 312 -3.48 -7.76 21.64
CA PRO A 312 -4.57 -8.12 20.74
C PRO A 312 -5.73 -8.78 21.48
N LYS A 313 -6.95 -8.33 21.17
CA LYS A 313 -8.19 -8.84 21.77
C LYS A 313 -8.89 -9.79 20.82
N VAL A 314 -9.60 -10.76 21.39
CA VAL A 314 -10.43 -11.72 20.65
C VAL A 314 -11.86 -11.57 21.13
N LEU A 315 -12.72 -11.05 20.28
CA LEU A 315 -14.14 -10.83 20.56
C LEU A 315 -15.01 -11.75 19.70
N ARG A 316 -16.29 -11.81 20.04
CA ARG A 316 -17.31 -12.52 19.27
C ARG A 316 -18.37 -11.52 18.84
N ALA A 317 -18.81 -11.62 17.60
CA ALA A 317 -19.84 -10.74 17.07
C ALA A 317 -20.86 -11.51 16.25
N SER A 318 -22.10 -11.03 16.30
CA SER A 318 -23.17 -11.41 15.40
C SER A 318 -23.96 -10.17 15.02
N VAL A 319 -24.22 -10.00 13.72
CA VAL A 319 -25.05 -8.90 13.23
C VAL A 319 -26.51 -9.01 13.69
N PHE A 320 -26.96 -10.20 14.11
CA PHE A 320 -28.26 -10.41 14.74
C PHE A 320 -28.30 -10.00 16.22
N LYS A 321 -27.14 -9.68 16.81
CA LYS A 321 -27.00 -9.22 18.20
C LYS A 321 -26.23 -7.88 18.18
N PRO A 322 -26.91 -6.75 17.90
CA PRO A 322 -26.26 -5.45 17.69
C PRO A 322 -25.28 -5.05 18.81
N ASP A 323 -25.58 -5.37 20.06
CA ASP A 323 -24.70 -5.09 21.21
C ASP A 323 -23.31 -5.72 21.07
N THR A 324 -23.18 -6.84 20.37
CA THR A 324 -21.88 -7.47 20.10
C THR A 324 -21.05 -6.69 19.08
N VAL A 325 -21.70 -5.98 18.14
CA VAL A 325 -21.02 -5.05 17.22
C VAL A 325 -20.59 -3.79 17.96
N SER A 326 -21.43 -3.28 18.87
CA SER A 326 -21.07 -2.17 19.78
C SER A 326 -19.83 -2.50 20.60
N GLN A 327 -19.76 -3.69 21.21
CA GLN A 327 -18.59 -4.14 21.98
C GLN A 327 -17.31 -4.21 21.14
N VAL A 328 -17.43 -4.57 19.85
CA VAL A 328 -16.28 -4.54 18.94
C VAL A 328 -15.81 -3.11 18.70
N TRP A 329 -16.73 -2.18 18.47
CA TRP A 329 -16.39 -0.77 18.33
C TRP A 329 -15.76 -0.18 19.60
N ASP A 330 -16.30 -0.49 20.79
CA ASP A 330 -15.73 -0.05 22.07
C ASP A 330 -14.26 -0.48 22.20
N ALA A 331 -13.93 -1.70 21.77
CA ALA A 331 -12.55 -2.18 21.76
C ALA A 331 -11.66 -1.45 20.74
N MET A 332 -12.21 -1.07 19.58
CA MET A 332 -11.49 -0.26 18.59
C MET A 332 -11.22 1.16 19.11
N GLU A 333 -12.18 1.74 19.83
CA GLU A 333 -12.02 3.07 20.44
C GLU A 333 -11.03 3.03 21.61
N GLU A 334 -11.08 1.98 22.45
CA GLU A 334 -10.08 1.75 23.49
C GLU A 334 -8.65 1.66 22.92
N PHE A 335 -8.49 0.98 21.79
CA PHE A 335 -7.21 0.97 21.07
C PHE A 335 -6.80 2.37 20.64
N ARG A 336 -7.71 3.13 20.00
CA ARG A 336 -7.43 4.49 19.53
C ARG A 336 -6.96 5.37 20.69
N VAL A 337 -7.66 5.35 21.81
CA VAL A 337 -7.32 6.10 23.03
C VAL A 337 -5.97 5.65 23.58
N THR A 338 -5.72 4.35 23.65
CA THR A 338 -4.46 3.80 24.17
C THR A 338 -3.28 4.23 23.29
N ALA A 339 -3.37 4.02 21.98
CA ALA A 339 -2.34 4.37 21.00
C ALA A 339 -2.10 5.88 20.90
N THR A 340 -3.12 6.69 21.17
CA THR A 340 -2.98 8.15 21.22
C THR A 340 -2.22 8.59 22.47
N LYS A 341 -2.62 8.09 23.65
CA LYS A 341 -2.02 8.48 24.95
C LYS A 341 -0.52 8.16 25.04
N ASN A 342 -0.08 7.08 24.41
CA ASN A 342 1.33 6.67 24.41
C ASN A 342 2.12 7.15 23.18
N GLY A 343 1.50 7.94 22.29
CA GLY A 343 2.14 8.47 21.08
C GLY A 343 2.37 7.44 19.96
N ALA A 344 2.00 6.18 20.15
CA ALA A 344 2.20 5.11 19.16
C ALA A 344 1.38 5.34 17.87
N LEU A 345 0.24 6.04 17.96
CA LEU A 345 -0.60 6.36 16.80
C LEU A 345 0.17 7.22 15.79
N LEU A 346 0.70 8.37 16.24
CA LEU A 346 1.46 9.29 15.38
C LEU A 346 2.79 8.69 14.93
N ALA A 347 3.50 8.01 15.85
CA ALA A 347 4.75 7.33 15.50
C ALA A 347 4.53 6.29 14.39
N GLY A 348 3.49 5.46 14.52
CA GLY A 348 3.10 4.48 13.51
C GLY A 348 2.79 5.14 12.17
N ARG A 349 1.96 6.20 12.16
CA ARG A 349 1.65 6.93 10.91
C ARG A 349 2.88 7.51 10.23
N ASN A 350 3.85 8.04 10.97
CA ASN A 350 5.08 8.60 10.40
C ASN A 350 5.96 7.52 9.75
N GLU A 351 6.08 6.36 10.38
CA GLU A 351 6.79 5.21 9.81
C GLU A 351 6.10 4.73 8.53
N GLN A 352 4.77 4.61 8.58
CA GLN A 352 3.97 4.22 7.43
C GLN A 352 4.12 5.21 6.25
N LEU A 353 4.05 6.52 6.50
CA LEU A 353 4.27 7.56 5.48
C LEU A 353 5.63 7.42 4.77
N THR A 354 6.69 7.15 5.54
CA THR A 354 8.04 6.96 4.98
C THR A 354 8.11 5.70 4.12
N MET A 355 7.52 4.60 4.60
CA MET A 355 7.43 3.36 3.83
C MET A 355 6.65 3.55 2.52
N TRP A 356 5.54 4.28 2.56
CA TRP A 356 4.73 4.54 1.37
C TRP A 356 5.45 5.40 0.34
N MET A 357 6.19 6.43 0.77
CA MET A 357 7.01 7.25 -0.14
C MET A 357 7.98 6.36 -0.94
N TRP A 358 8.70 5.47 -0.28
CA TRP A 358 9.67 4.58 -0.94
C TRP A 358 8.99 3.52 -1.82
N ASN A 359 7.85 2.99 -1.40
CA ASN A 359 7.05 2.10 -2.25
C ASN A 359 6.60 2.83 -3.52
N HIS A 360 6.16 4.08 -3.40
CA HIS A 360 5.74 4.89 -4.53
C HIS A 360 6.89 5.15 -5.51
N VAL A 361 8.09 5.48 -5.01
CA VAL A 361 9.30 5.61 -5.84
C VAL A 361 9.59 4.31 -6.59
N LYS A 362 9.55 3.16 -5.91
CA LYS A 362 9.80 1.85 -6.53
C LYS A 362 8.80 1.55 -7.65
N ASP A 363 7.51 1.80 -7.41
CA ASP A 363 6.46 1.53 -8.39
C ASP A 363 6.56 2.47 -9.60
N GLU A 364 6.82 3.77 -9.38
CA GLU A 364 6.97 4.74 -10.47
C GLU A 364 8.24 4.46 -11.28
N LEU A 365 9.36 4.12 -10.63
CA LEU A 365 10.58 3.71 -11.34
C LEU A 365 10.34 2.48 -12.21
N MET A 366 9.63 1.47 -11.70
CA MET A 366 9.30 0.28 -12.47
C MET A 366 8.37 0.61 -13.64
N ASN A 367 7.37 1.47 -13.42
CA ASN A 367 6.47 1.95 -14.47
C ASN A 367 7.24 2.67 -15.59
N VAL A 368 8.10 3.62 -15.23
CA VAL A 368 8.95 4.38 -16.16
C VAL A 368 9.89 3.43 -16.91
N PHE A 369 10.50 2.48 -16.22
CA PHE A 369 11.41 1.49 -16.80
C PHE A 369 10.71 0.57 -17.81
N GLN A 370 9.55 0.01 -17.46
CA GLN A 370 8.82 -0.93 -18.30
C GLN A 370 8.23 -0.29 -19.56
N HIS A 371 8.00 1.02 -19.57
CA HIS A 371 7.51 1.75 -20.75
C HIS A 371 8.64 2.38 -21.58
N HIS A 372 9.90 2.24 -21.17
CA HIS A 372 11.01 2.85 -21.89
C HIS A 372 11.15 2.22 -23.29
N PRO A 373 11.21 3.02 -24.38
CA PRO A 373 11.14 2.50 -25.74
C PRO A 373 12.14 1.38 -26.06
N ASP A 374 13.37 1.50 -25.56
CA ASP A 374 14.42 0.50 -25.82
C ASP A 374 14.31 -0.73 -24.91
N VAL A 375 13.76 -0.56 -23.70
CA VAL A 375 13.49 -1.67 -22.78
C VAL A 375 12.35 -2.52 -23.34
N VAL A 376 11.25 -1.90 -23.77
CA VAL A 376 10.09 -2.57 -24.38
C VAL A 376 10.50 -3.41 -25.58
N LYS A 377 11.38 -2.89 -26.44
CA LYS A 377 11.89 -3.63 -27.62
C LYS A 377 12.75 -4.83 -27.23
N LYS A 378 13.57 -4.71 -26.18
CA LYS A 378 14.59 -5.71 -25.81
C LYS A 378 14.10 -6.78 -24.85
N ALA A 379 13.15 -6.46 -23.96
CA ALA A 379 12.64 -7.35 -22.92
C ALA A 379 12.11 -8.69 -23.45
N PRO A 380 11.26 -8.76 -24.51
CA PRO A 380 10.72 -10.04 -24.99
C PRO A 380 11.80 -11.01 -25.49
N PHE A 381 12.91 -10.50 -26.01
CA PHE A 381 14.05 -11.32 -26.41
C PHE A 381 14.76 -11.92 -25.19
N LEU A 382 15.10 -11.08 -24.20
CA LEU A 382 15.80 -11.53 -22.99
C LEU A 382 14.95 -12.49 -22.15
N GLU A 383 13.64 -12.26 -22.05
CA GLU A 383 12.74 -13.20 -21.40
C GLU A 383 12.73 -14.58 -22.07
N ARG A 384 12.80 -14.64 -23.41
CA ARG A 384 12.91 -15.91 -24.13
C ARG A 384 14.24 -16.61 -23.86
N GLU A 385 15.35 -15.89 -23.79
CA GLU A 385 16.65 -16.47 -23.42
C GLU A 385 16.63 -17.04 -21.99
N VAL A 386 16.04 -16.31 -21.04
CA VAL A 386 15.90 -16.76 -19.64
C VAL A 386 15.03 -18.01 -19.55
N ARG A 387 13.86 -18.02 -20.19
CA ARG A 387 12.96 -19.20 -20.19
C ARG A 387 13.60 -20.45 -20.81
N ARG A 388 14.52 -20.26 -21.77
CA ARG A 388 15.26 -21.36 -22.43
C ARG A 388 16.55 -21.75 -21.70
N GLY A 389 16.89 -21.09 -20.59
CA GLY A 389 18.14 -21.33 -19.86
C GLY A 389 19.40 -20.85 -20.60
N LEU A 390 19.26 -20.02 -21.63
CA LEU A 390 20.39 -19.48 -22.41
C LEU A 390 21.05 -18.27 -21.70
N ARG A 391 20.34 -17.65 -20.76
CA ARG A 391 20.82 -16.53 -19.94
C ARG A 391 20.24 -16.62 -18.53
N THR A 392 21.00 -16.22 -17.52
CA THR A 392 20.48 -16.13 -16.14
C THR A 392 19.58 -14.91 -15.96
N PRO A 393 18.58 -14.95 -15.05
CA PRO A 393 17.73 -13.80 -14.77
C PRO A 393 18.52 -12.54 -14.35
N GLY A 394 19.57 -12.72 -13.53
CA GLY A 394 20.41 -11.61 -13.09
C GLY A 394 21.13 -10.90 -14.23
N LEU A 395 21.73 -11.65 -15.17
CA LEU A 395 22.41 -11.08 -16.32
C LEU A 395 21.42 -10.42 -17.30
N ALA A 396 20.23 -11.02 -17.50
CA ALA A 396 19.18 -10.41 -18.30
C ALA A 396 18.71 -9.07 -17.71
N ALA A 397 18.52 -9.00 -16.39
CA ALA A 397 18.15 -7.79 -15.68
C ALA A 397 19.21 -6.70 -15.82
N GLU A 398 20.50 -7.04 -15.65
CA GLU A 398 21.61 -6.08 -15.84
C GLU A 398 21.61 -5.49 -17.26
N VAL A 399 21.39 -6.32 -18.28
CA VAL A 399 21.30 -5.85 -19.67
C VAL A 399 20.12 -4.88 -19.86
N LEU A 400 18.95 -5.14 -19.26
CA LEU A 400 17.83 -4.21 -19.34
C LEU A 400 18.12 -2.89 -18.62
N ILE A 401 18.78 -2.95 -17.45
CA ILE A 401 19.17 -1.75 -16.69
C ILE A 401 20.16 -0.90 -17.49
N ARG A 402 21.20 -1.51 -18.07
CA ARG A 402 22.15 -0.79 -18.94
C ARG A 402 21.45 -0.18 -20.15
N THR A 403 20.54 -0.92 -20.77
CA THR A 403 19.74 -0.43 -21.91
C THR A 403 18.90 0.78 -21.52
N PHE A 404 18.32 0.81 -20.33
CA PHE A 404 17.56 1.97 -19.82
C PHE A 404 18.44 3.22 -19.62
N PHE A 405 19.67 3.05 -19.13
CA PHE A 405 20.62 4.14 -18.97
C PHE A 405 21.37 4.53 -20.26
N GLY A 406 21.13 3.82 -21.37
CA GLY A 406 21.87 4.01 -22.63
C GLY A 406 23.35 3.63 -22.52
N LEU A 407 23.69 2.66 -21.65
CA LEU A 407 25.04 2.18 -21.38
C LEU A 407 25.43 0.92 -22.16
#